data_AF-A0A935YXF6-F1
#
_entry.id   AF-A0A935YXF6-F1
#
_cell.length_a   1.000
_cell.length_b   1.000
_cell.length_c   1.000
_cell.angle_alpha   90.00
_cell.angle_beta   90.00
_cell.angle_gamma   90.00
#
_symmetry.space_group_name_H-M   'P 1'
#
loop_
_entity.id
_entity.type
_entity.pdbx_description
1 polymer ?
#
loop_
_entity_poly.entity_id
_entity_poly.type
_entity_poly.pdbx_seq_one_letter_code
_entity_poly.pdbx_strand_id
1 'polypeptide(L)'
;MPGTRTALQGLLADSAGTPSQPPAPPVGTVFVAAAVVDAKAPAIHSDFAVTANGLAVPVYSAKYANSYAYVSGVNPSFDWLGFCNFDCDGEVLITVKVSNRTVTSVKILPTASRITPTISGNTISFRITANQHFEVQVNGSEANPLYISANPIASTPAADANVTVYTPGFHDVGSVTLAAGKTIVIPDGCIVSGQFVLNNDCKILGRGIITNVNYAWGSGKPIISYGANSRISGITIVDSPGSMSRCGSPIIARSIGSKYSVGEIIPMVSIFTALRTDGCTIALSVAGMTA
;
A
#
# COMPACT_ATOMS: atom_id res chain seq x y z
N MET A 1 20.45 -5.25 -85.54
CA MET A 1 20.51 -3.95 -84.83
C MET A 1 20.71 -4.23 -83.34
N PRO A 2 21.49 -3.39 -82.64
CA PRO A 2 22.42 -3.85 -81.60
C PRO A 2 22.00 -3.51 -80.16
N GLY A 3 22.62 -4.22 -79.19
CA GLY A 3 23.03 -3.67 -77.89
C GLY A 3 22.48 -4.40 -76.65
N THR A 4 23.16 -5.41 -76.11
CA THR A 4 24.22 -5.39 -75.06
C THR A 4 23.76 -5.47 -73.59
N ARG A 5 24.32 -6.49 -72.89
CA ARG A 5 24.82 -6.57 -71.48
C ARG A 5 23.85 -7.04 -70.37
N THR A 6 24.08 -8.20 -69.72
CA THR A 6 24.90 -8.48 -68.48
C THR A 6 24.08 -8.18 -67.20
N ALA A 7 23.98 -8.93 -66.08
CA ALA A 7 24.80 -9.94 -65.39
C ALA A 7 23.92 -10.77 -64.39
N LEU A 8 24.27 -12.03 -64.09
CA LEU A 8 24.75 -12.61 -62.81
C LEU A 8 23.83 -12.61 -61.56
N GLN A 9 23.87 -13.77 -60.88
CA GLN A 9 23.22 -14.19 -59.63
C GLN A 9 23.27 -13.16 -58.48
N GLY A 10 22.20 -13.11 -57.69
CA GLY A 10 22.13 -12.39 -56.41
C GLY A 10 21.14 -13.01 -55.43
N LEU A 11 21.71 -13.67 -54.42
CA LEU A 11 21.10 -14.16 -53.18
C LEU A 11 20.27 -13.08 -52.46
N LEU A 12 19.01 -13.35 -52.11
CA LEU A 12 18.25 -12.67 -51.04
C LEU A 12 17.37 -13.72 -50.36
N ALA A 13 17.86 -14.32 -49.28
CA ALA A 13 17.54 -13.93 -47.90
C ALA A 13 16.15 -14.44 -47.49
N ASP A 14 16.18 -15.60 -46.83
CA ASP A 14 15.13 -16.14 -45.98
C ASP A 14 14.71 -15.06 -44.97
N SER A 15 13.58 -14.39 -45.22
CA SER A 15 13.02 -13.46 -44.24
C SER A 15 12.34 -14.30 -43.17
N ALA A 16 13.14 -14.74 -42.19
CA ALA A 16 12.63 -15.20 -40.91
C ALA A 16 11.65 -14.13 -40.40
N GLY A 17 10.35 -14.44 -40.42
CA GLY A 17 9.33 -13.58 -39.87
C GLY A 17 9.73 -13.23 -38.45
N THR A 18 9.84 -11.95 -38.16
CA THR A 18 10.03 -11.44 -36.81
C THR A 18 8.99 -12.12 -35.92
N PRO A 19 9.38 -12.79 -34.81
CA PRO A 19 8.39 -13.34 -33.89
C PRO A 19 7.44 -12.20 -33.53
N SER A 20 6.15 -12.36 -33.85
CA SER A 20 5.13 -11.38 -33.50
C SER A 20 5.22 -11.20 -31.99
N GLN A 21 5.71 -10.02 -31.56
CA GLN A 21 5.77 -9.68 -30.15
C GLN A 21 4.38 -9.93 -29.57
N PRO A 22 4.25 -10.65 -28.43
CA PRO A 22 2.97 -10.82 -27.78
C PRO A 22 2.28 -9.45 -27.68
N PRO A 23 0.96 -9.37 -27.96
CA PRO A 23 0.25 -8.11 -27.86
C PRO A 23 0.55 -7.48 -26.51
N ALA A 24 0.95 -6.20 -26.52
CA ALA A 24 1.26 -5.48 -25.30
C ALA A 24 0.05 -5.59 -24.35
N PRO A 25 0.27 -5.81 -23.04
CA PRO A 25 -0.82 -5.86 -22.08
C PRO A 25 -1.72 -4.62 -22.25
N PRO A 26 -3.05 -4.76 -22.19
CA PRO A 26 -3.93 -3.61 -22.23
C PRO A 26 -3.61 -2.66 -21.07
N VAL A 27 -3.51 -1.37 -21.38
CA VAL A 27 -3.31 -0.32 -20.36
C VAL A 27 -4.48 -0.40 -19.39
N GLY A 28 -4.15 -0.56 -18.11
CA GLY A 28 -5.09 -0.70 -17.02
C GLY A 28 -5.83 0.59 -16.66
N THR A 29 -7.00 0.42 -16.07
CA THR A 29 -7.76 1.49 -15.41
C THR A 29 -7.19 1.72 -14.02
N VAL A 30 -7.14 2.98 -13.59
CA VAL A 30 -6.66 3.38 -12.27
C VAL A 30 -7.74 4.24 -11.59
N PHE A 31 -8.04 3.94 -10.33
CA PHE A 31 -8.96 4.68 -9.47
C PHE A 31 -8.20 5.20 -8.25
N VAL A 32 -8.34 6.50 -8.00
CA VAL A 32 -7.68 7.21 -6.91
C VAL A 32 -8.65 8.24 -6.34
N ALA A 33 -8.80 8.28 -5.02
CA ALA A 33 -9.49 9.37 -4.36
C ALA A 33 -8.61 10.62 -4.19
N ALA A 34 -9.26 11.77 -3.99
CA ALA A 34 -8.56 13.00 -3.64
C ALA A 34 -7.88 12.87 -2.25
N ALA A 35 -6.79 13.61 -2.06
CA ALA A 35 -6.11 13.68 -0.78
C ALA A 35 -7.03 14.29 0.30
N VAL A 36 -7.12 13.63 1.44
CA VAL A 36 -7.73 14.19 2.64
C VAL A 36 -6.73 15.09 3.35
N VAL A 37 -7.05 16.38 3.46
CA VAL A 37 -6.22 17.38 4.14
C VAL A 37 -6.95 17.84 5.40
N ASP A 38 -6.47 17.38 6.54
CA ASP A 38 -6.95 17.78 7.87
C ASP A 38 -5.75 17.83 8.83
N ALA A 39 -5.74 18.78 9.77
CA ALA A 39 -4.65 18.92 10.74
C ALA A 39 -4.51 17.70 11.68
N LYS A 40 -5.57 16.89 11.80
CA LYS A 40 -5.63 15.66 12.60
C LYS A 40 -5.45 14.39 11.76
N ALA A 41 -5.37 14.50 10.43
CA ALA A 41 -5.06 13.37 9.55
C ALA A 41 -3.53 13.16 9.41
N PRO A 42 -3.08 11.99 8.92
CA PRO A 42 -1.69 11.82 8.48
C PRO A 42 -1.32 12.91 7.46
N ALA A 43 -0.16 13.54 7.67
CA ALA A 43 0.30 14.62 6.79
C ALA A 43 0.59 14.09 5.37
N ILE A 44 0.52 14.96 4.36
CA ILE A 44 0.96 14.63 3.01
C ILE A 44 2.50 14.58 2.97
N HIS A 45 3.05 13.59 2.29
CA HIS A 45 4.48 13.38 2.16
C HIS A 45 5.11 14.39 1.21
N SER A 46 6.13 15.12 1.68
CA SER A 46 6.80 16.16 0.89
C SER A 46 7.83 15.60 -0.09
N ASP A 47 8.43 14.46 0.24
CA ASP A 47 9.62 14.00 -0.49
C ASP A 47 9.28 13.14 -1.71
N PHE A 48 8.07 12.57 -1.74
CA PHE A 48 7.63 11.64 -2.77
C PHE A 48 6.32 12.13 -3.38
N ALA A 49 6.29 12.22 -4.70
CA ALA A 49 5.05 12.38 -5.47
C ALA A 49 4.89 11.15 -6.37
N VAL A 50 3.72 10.50 -6.30
CA VAL A 50 3.43 9.27 -7.04
C VAL A 50 2.35 9.54 -8.08
N THR A 51 2.53 8.98 -9.27
CA THR A 51 1.46 8.86 -10.26
C THR A 51 1.29 7.41 -10.71
N ALA A 52 0.05 7.05 -11.06
CA ALA A 52 -0.30 5.76 -11.65
C ALA A 52 -1.09 6.03 -12.95
N ASN A 53 -0.55 5.58 -14.09
CA ASN A 53 -1.03 5.95 -15.43
C ASN A 53 -1.23 7.47 -15.62
N GLY A 54 -0.36 8.28 -14.99
CA GLY A 54 -0.41 9.74 -15.03
C GLY A 54 -1.37 10.40 -14.03
N LEU A 55 -2.22 9.65 -13.34
CA LEU A 55 -3.08 10.17 -12.27
C LEU A 55 -2.28 10.32 -10.97
N ALA A 56 -2.40 11.48 -10.31
CA ALA A 56 -1.72 11.74 -9.04
C ALA A 56 -2.32 10.89 -7.93
N VAL A 57 -1.47 10.16 -7.20
CA VAL A 57 -1.83 9.36 -6.03
C VAL A 57 -1.42 10.09 -4.76
N PRO A 58 -2.35 10.40 -3.84
CA PRO A 58 -1.99 10.99 -2.55
C PRO A 58 -1.00 10.13 -1.79
N VAL A 59 0.12 10.73 -1.38
CA VAL A 59 1.13 10.08 -0.53
C VAL A 59 1.02 10.65 0.86
N TYR A 60 0.73 9.80 1.83
CA TYR A 60 0.64 10.14 3.24
C TYR A 60 1.94 9.81 3.96
N SER A 61 2.18 10.51 5.06
CA SER A 61 3.35 10.35 5.92
C SER A 61 2.97 9.62 7.19
N ALA A 62 3.80 8.66 7.59
CA ALA A 62 3.77 8.11 8.94
C ALA A 62 5.16 8.22 9.57
N LYS A 63 5.20 8.34 10.89
CA LYS A 63 6.45 8.45 11.63
C LYS A 63 6.72 7.16 12.39
N TYR A 64 7.93 6.63 12.28
CA TYR A 64 8.36 5.55 13.16
C TYR A 64 8.25 5.98 14.63
N ALA A 65 7.53 5.19 15.42
CA ALA A 65 7.38 5.41 16.85
C ALA A 65 6.82 6.81 17.20
N ASN A 66 5.83 7.30 16.44
CA ASN A 66 5.29 8.67 16.49
C ASN A 66 5.09 9.26 17.92
N SER A 67 4.54 8.48 18.86
CA SER A 67 4.29 8.91 20.24
C SER A 67 5.06 8.11 21.32
N TYR A 68 6.02 7.28 20.93
CA TYR A 68 6.83 6.51 21.87
C TYR A 68 8.13 7.27 22.20
N ALA A 69 8.27 7.71 23.44
CA ALA A 69 9.59 8.07 23.97
C ALA A 69 10.37 6.76 24.16
N TYR A 70 11.40 6.52 23.36
CA TYR A 70 12.21 5.32 23.49
C TYR A 70 12.78 5.24 24.91
N VAL A 71 12.37 4.21 25.64
CA VAL A 71 12.90 3.90 26.98
C VAL A 71 14.42 3.70 26.80
N SER A 72 15.22 4.53 27.48
CA SER A 72 16.69 4.58 27.44
C SER A 72 17.39 5.47 26.40
N GLY A 73 16.73 6.47 25.80
CA GLY A 73 17.44 7.57 25.09
C GLY A 73 18.05 7.20 23.73
N VAL A 74 17.69 6.04 23.19
CA VAL A 74 18.03 5.64 21.81
C VAL A 74 16.83 5.93 20.92
N ASN A 75 16.73 7.13 20.35
CA ASN A 75 15.81 7.35 19.23
C ASN A 75 16.38 6.62 18.02
N PRO A 76 15.72 5.59 17.46
CA PRO A 76 16.20 5.01 16.23
C PRO A 76 16.16 6.08 15.13
N SER A 77 17.19 6.14 14.30
CA SER A 77 17.35 7.12 13.22
C SER A 77 16.42 6.83 12.04
N PHE A 78 15.14 6.60 12.31
CA PHE A 78 14.12 6.40 11.28
C PHE A 78 13.38 7.71 11.07
N ASP A 79 13.35 8.14 9.81
CA ASP A 79 12.66 9.34 9.37
C ASP A 79 11.17 9.04 9.11
N TRP A 80 10.46 10.03 8.60
CA TRP A 80 9.14 9.81 8.00
C TRP A 80 9.22 8.79 6.87
N LEU A 81 8.19 7.95 6.78
CA LEU A 81 7.94 7.09 5.62
C LEU A 81 6.75 7.59 4.84
N GLY A 82 6.75 7.29 3.54
CA GLY A 82 5.64 7.57 2.65
C GLY A 82 4.78 6.33 2.44
N PHE A 83 3.47 6.50 2.31
CA PHE A 83 2.59 5.43 1.87
C PHE A 83 1.45 5.94 1.00
N CYS A 84 1.03 5.13 0.04
CA CYS A 84 -0.14 5.42 -0.78
C CYS A 84 -0.85 4.15 -1.24
N ASN A 85 -2.11 4.32 -1.62
CA ASN A 85 -2.94 3.27 -2.20
C ASN A 85 -3.71 3.79 -3.40
N PHE A 86 -3.92 2.91 -4.37
CA PHE A 86 -4.85 3.12 -5.47
C PHE A 86 -5.44 1.77 -5.88
N ASP A 87 -6.59 1.80 -6.54
CA ASP A 87 -7.18 0.62 -7.14
C ASP A 87 -6.84 0.61 -8.64
N CYS A 88 -6.54 -0.56 -9.19
CA CYS A 88 -6.27 -0.70 -10.61
C CYS A 88 -6.59 -2.10 -11.13
N ASP A 89 -6.70 -2.20 -12.45
CA ASP A 89 -6.63 -3.44 -13.21
C ASP A 89 -5.54 -3.32 -14.29
N GLY A 90 -5.32 -4.39 -15.07
CA GLY A 90 -4.41 -4.38 -16.23
C GLY A 90 -2.96 -3.95 -15.93
N GLU A 91 -2.29 -3.42 -16.94
CA GLU A 91 -0.94 -2.88 -16.78
C GLU A 91 -0.96 -1.41 -16.32
N VAL A 92 -0.18 -1.10 -15.28
CA VAL A 92 -0.05 0.26 -14.75
C VAL A 92 1.39 0.71 -14.80
N LEU A 93 1.62 1.89 -15.36
CA LEU A 93 2.87 2.64 -15.23
C LEU A 93 2.84 3.46 -13.94
N ILE A 94 3.75 3.14 -13.03
CA ILE A 94 3.94 3.89 -11.78
C ILE A 94 5.16 4.79 -11.96
N THR A 95 5.00 6.06 -11.59
CA THR A 95 6.08 7.04 -11.57
C THR A 95 6.21 7.63 -10.18
N VAL A 96 7.43 7.66 -9.65
CA VAL A 96 7.76 8.25 -8.34
C VAL A 96 8.77 9.37 -8.57
N LYS A 97 8.40 10.60 -8.25
CA LYS A 97 9.29 11.75 -8.23
C LYS A 97 9.82 11.96 -6.82
N VAL A 98 11.14 12.05 -6.69
CA VAL A 98 11.84 12.28 -5.42
C VAL A 98 12.33 13.74 -5.38
N SER A 99 11.97 14.47 -4.33
CA SER A 99 12.23 15.92 -4.25
C SER A 99 13.40 16.30 -3.34
N ASN A 100 13.69 15.50 -2.32
CA ASN A 100 14.64 15.88 -1.27
C ASN A 100 16.07 15.36 -1.47
N ARG A 101 16.30 14.52 -2.48
CA ARG A 101 17.62 13.92 -2.76
C ARG A 101 17.76 13.52 -4.22
N THR A 102 19.00 13.44 -4.70
CA THR A 102 19.31 12.87 -6.02
C THR A 102 19.11 11.38 -6.02
N VAL A 103 18.47 10.82 -7.05
CA VAL A 103 18.27 9.38 -7.19
C VAL A 103 19.44 8.76 -7.94
N THR A 104 20.21 7.89 -7.27
CA THR A 104 21.35 7.16 -7.86
C THR A 104 21.09 5.66 -7.95
N SER A 105 20.25 5.12 -7.06
CA SER A 105 19.80 3.74 -7.13
C SER A 105 18.40 3.59 -6.55
N VAL A 106 17.71 2.52 -6.97
CA VAL A 106 16.39 2.16 -6.44
C VAL A 106 16.29 0.65 -6.29
N LYS A 107 15.68 0.21 -5.19
CA LYS A 107 15.32 -1.18 -4.95
C LYS A 107 13.81 -1.26 -4.71
N ILE A 108 13.14 -2.14 -5.44
CA ILE A 108 11.70 -2.41 -5.28
C ILE A 108 11.54 -3.78 -4.64
N LEU A 109 10.85 -3.83 -3.50
CA LEU A 109 10.53 -5.07 -2.79
C LEU A 109 9.05 -5.42 -2.94
N PRO A 110 8.68 -6.72 -2.92
CA PRO A 110 9.59 -7.86 -2.84
C PRO A 110 10.35 -8.06 -4.15
N THR A 111 11.65 -8.40 -4.06
CA THR A 111 12.52 -8.65 -5.23
C THR A 111 12.00 -9.77 -6.13
N ALA A 112 11.22 -10.70 -5.57
CA ALA A 112 10.52 -11.76 -6.29
C ALA A 112 9.57 -11.24 -7.38
N SER A 113 9.15 -9.98 -7.32
CA SER A 113 8.31 -9.34 -8.35
C SER A 113 9.05 -9.12 -9.67
N ARG A 114 10.40 -9.20 -9.68
CA ARG A 114 11.26 -9.02 -10.87
C ARG A 114 10.99 -7.72 -11.64
N ILE A 115 10.54 -6.68 -10.94
CA ILE A 115 10.29 -5.37 -11.53
C ILE A 115 11.63 -4.69 -11.80
N THR A 116 11.81 -4.23 -13.03
CA THR A 116 12.99 -3.45 -13.44
C THR A 116 12.62 -1.97 -13.50
N PRO A 117 13.00 -1.16 -12.49
CA PRO A 117 12.78 0.27 -12.53
C PRO A 117 13.77 0.97 -13.46
N THR A 118 13.31 2.10 -14.00
CA THR A 118 14.12 3.05 -14.76
C THR A 118 14.28 4.34 -13.97
N ILE A 119 15.45 4.95 -14.03
CA ILE A 119 15.75 6.23 -13.38
C ILE A 119 16.00 7.26 -14.49
N SER A 120 15.30 8.39 -14.42
CA SER A 120 15.53 9.56 -15.27
C SER A 120 15.56 10.81 -14.39
N GLY A 121 16.76 11.32 -14.12
CA GLY A 121 16.96 12.35 -13.09
C GLY A 121 16.49 11.84 -11.72
N ASN A 122 15.61 12.59 -11.06
CA ASN A 122 15.00 12.20 -9.79
C ASN A 122 13.64 11.50 -9.93
N THR A 123 13.38 10.94 -11.11
CA THR A 123 12.14 10.23 -11.41
C THR A 123 12.41 8.75 -11.59
N ILE A 124 11.73 7.93 -10.79
CA ILE A 124 11.74 6.46 -10.87
C ILE A 124 10.48 6.05 -11.62
N SER A 125 10.58 5.15 -12.60
CA SER A 125 9.42 4.62 -13.32
C SER A 125 9.49 3.11 -13.48
N PHE A 126 8.38 2.43 -13.26
CA PHE A 126 8.27 0.98 -13.44
C PHE A 126 6.83 0.57 -13.77
N ARG A 127 6.68 -0.59 -14.40
CA ARG A 127 5.37 -1.15 -14.78
C ARG A 127 5.02 -2.35 -13.92
N ILE A 128 3.73 -2.51 -13.68
CA ILE A 128 3.16 -3.64 -12.96
C ILE A 128 2.04 -4.23 -13.81
N THR A 129 1.93 -5.55 -13.84
CA THR A 129 0.88 -6.28 -14.60
C THR A 129 -0.07 -7.04 -13.70
N ALA A 130 0.17 -7.00 -12.39
CA ALA A 130 -0.67 -7.61 -11.37
C ALA A 130 -0.75 -6.66 -10.16
N ASN A 131 -1.91 -6.65 -9.51
CA ASN A 131 -2.09 -5.96 -8.24
C ASN A 131 -1.15 -6.53 -7.19
N GLN A 132 -0.41 -5.66 -6.52
CA GLN A 132 0.52 -6.05 -5.47
C GLN A 132 0.94 -4.83 -4.63
N HIS A 133 1.70 -5.10 -3.58
CA HIS A 133 2.25 -4.09 -2.69
C HIS A 133 3.77 -4.00 -2.87
N PHE A 134 4.29 -2.79 -2.74
CA PHE A 134 5.69 -2.48 -2.98
C PHE A 134 6.28 -1.68 -1.82
N GLU A 135 7.56 -1.93 -1.54
CA GLU A 135 8.43 -0.99 -0.85
C GLU A 135 9.46 -0.46 -1.86
N VAL A 136 9.53 0.85 -2.01
CA VAL A 136 10.51 1.55 -2.85
C VAL A 136 11.56 2.15 -1.93
N GLN A 137 12.77 1.60 -2.00
CA GLN A 137 13.94 2.10 -1.29
C GLN A 137 14.83 2.89 -2.25
N VAL A 138 15.10 4.14 -1.92
CA VAL A 138 15.92 5.05 -2.73
C VAL A 138 17.33 5.11 -2.15
N ASN A 139 18.34 4.98 -3.01
CA ASN A 139 19.76 5.04 -2.66
C ASN A 139 20.18 4.04 -1.56
N GLY A 140 19.52 2.88 -1.49
CA GLY A 140 19.74 1.87 -0.45
C GLY A 140 19.26 2.27 0.95
N SER A 141 18.50 3.36 1.09
CA SER A 141 17.96 3.78 2.38
C SER A 141 16.75 2.95 2.77
N GLU A 142 16.87 2.23 3.87
CA GLU A 142 15.77 1.51 4.50
C GLU A 142 14.99 2.37 5.51
N ALA A 143 15.49 3.56 5.83
CA ALA A 143 14.99 4.41 6.90
C ALA A 143 13.90 5.41 6.48
N ASN A 144 13.75 5.64 5.17
CA ASN A 144 12.72 6.50 4.58
C ASN A 144 12.15 5.80 3.32
N PRO A 145 11.46 4.66 3.50
CA PRO A 145 10.86 3.93 2.39
C PRO A 145 9.56 4.60 1.93
N LEU A 146 9.18 4.33 0.67
CA LEU A 146 7.85 4.59 0.15
C LEU A 146 7.11 3.27 -0.06
N TYR A 147 5.96 3.11 0.60
CA TYR A 147 5.06 1.98 0.40
C TYR A 147 3.97 2.31 -0.60
N ILE A 148 3.78 1.45 -1.61
CA ILE A 148 2.76 1.64 -2.63
C ILE A 148 1.87 0.40 -2.66
N SER A 149 0.56 0.61 -2.57
CA SER A 149 -0.44 -0.47 -2.69
C SER A 149 -1.26 -0.30 -3.95
N ALA A 150 -0.99 -1.13 -4.95
CA ALA A 150 -1.79 -1.24 -6.17
C ALA A 150 -2.80 -2.36 -5.98
N ASN A 151 -4.02 -2.00 -5.59
CA ASN A 151 -5.05 -2.95 -5.17
C ASN A 151 -5.96 -3.33 -6.33
N PRO A 152 -6.57 -4.54 -6.31
CA PRO A 152 -7.64 -4.84 -7.24
C PRO A 152 -8.84 -3.93 -6.96
N ILE A 153 -9.54 -3.54 -8.02
CA ILE A 153 -10.79 -2.79 -7.95
C ILE A 153 -11.77 -3.55 -7.05
N ALA A 154 -12.19 -2.91 -5.96
CA ALA A 154 -13.10 -3.51 -5.00
C ALA A 154 -14.52 -2.95 -5.13
N SER A 155 -15.51 -3.83 -5.13
CA SER A 155 -16.91 -3.47 -4.89
C SER A 155 -17.22 -3.54 -3.40
N THR A 156 -17.70 -2.45 -2.81
CA THR A 156 -18.22 -2.41 -1.43
C THR A 156 -19.75 -2.37 -1.43
N PRO A 157 -20.41 -2.88 -0.38
CA PRO A 157 -21.86 -2.78 -0.26
C PRO A 157 -22.30 -1.33 -0.10
N ALA A 158 -23.47 -0.99 -0.65
CA ALA A 158 -24.14 0.28 -0.41
C ALA A 158 -24.66 0.36 1.04
N ALA A 159 -24.96 1.58 1.49
CA ALA A 159 -25.53 1.80 2.82
C ALA A 159 -26.92 1.15 2.93
N ASP A 160 -27.18 0.49 4.06
CA ASP A 160 -28.46 -0.12 4.41
C ASP A 160 -28.61 -0.21 5.95
N ALA A 161 -29.61 -0.94 6.45
CA ALA A 161 -29.85 -1.10 7.88
C ALA A 161 -28.70 -1.80 8.66
N ASN A 162 -27.84 -2.55 7.97
CA ASN A 162 -26.71 -3.31 8.51
C ASN A 162 -25.34 -2.78 8.04
N VAL A 163 -25.31 -1.85 7.08
CA VAL A 163 -24.10 -1.30 6.47
C VAL A 163 -24.03 0.21 6.69
N THR A 164 -23.05 0.64 7.47
CA THR A 164 -22.71 2.06 7.62
C THR A 164 -21.58 2.41 6.65
N VAL A 165 -21.78 3.40 5.78
CA VAL A 165 -20.75 3.89 4.85
C VAL A 165 -20.30 5.28 5.29
N TYR A 166 -19.01 5.45 5.57
CA TYR A 166 -18.44 6.77 5.84
C TYR A 166 -18.31 7.57 4.55
N THR A 167 -18.49 8.88 4.63
CA THR A 167 -18.24 9.78 3.50
C THR A 167 -16.75 10.11 3.39
N PRO A 168 -16.24 10.46 2.20
CA PRO A 168 -14.89 11.00 2.05
C PRO A 168 -14.63 12.19 3.00
N GLY A 169 -13.38 12.35 3.44
CA GLY A 169 -12.97 13.33 4.44
C GLY A 169 -12.42 12.70 5.73
N PHE A 170 -12.16 13.55 6.73
CA PHE A 170 -11.69 13.13 8.04
C PHE A 170 -12.84 13.00 9.04
N HIS A 171 -12.86 11.92 9.83
CA HIS A 171 -13.85 11.66 10.86
C HIS A 171 -13.16 11.26 12.16
N ASP A 172 -13.44 11.97 13.25
CA ASP A 172 -13.02 11.57 14.60
C ASP A 172 -14.20 10.92 15.31
N VAL A 173 -14.13 9.60 15.51
CA VAL A 173 -15.26 8.80 16.00
C VAL A 173 -15.12 8.40 17.46
N GLY A 174 -13.98 8.71 18.09
CA GLY A 174 -13.68 8.30 19.47
C GLY A 174 -13.64 6.77 19.62
N SER A 175 -14.78 6.15 19.92
CA SER A 175 -14.92 4.70 20.04
C SER A 175 -16.26 4.23 19.44
N VAL A 176 -16.20 3.27 18.53
CA VAL A 176 -17.35 2.69 17.84
C VAL A 176 -17.47 1.22 18.20
N THR A 177 -18.61 0.80 18.74
CA THR A 177 -18.93 -0.63 18.97
C THR A 177 -19.95 -1.11 17.93
N LEU A 178 -19.59 -2.13 17.16
CA LEU A 178 -20.46 -2.72 16.14
C LEU A 178 -21.21 -3.90 16.75
N ALA A 179 -22.54 -3.87 16.68
CA ALA A 179 -23.39 -5.02 16.99
C ALA A 179 -23.12 -6.17 16.00
N ALA A 180 -23.43 -7.41 16.40
CA ALA A 180 -23.15 -8.59 15.59
C ALA A 180 -23.77 -8.51 14.18
N GLY A 181 -23.03 -8.97 13.17
CA GLY A 181 -23.48 -8.96 11.76
C GLY A 181 -23.40 -7.60 11.05
N LYS A 182 -23.00 -6.52 11.73
CA LYS A 182 -22.92 -5.18 11.14
C LYS A 182 -21.65 -4.98 10.31
N THR A 183 -21.75 -4.13 9.29
CA THR A 183 -20.65 -3.77 8.40
C THR A 183 -20.40 -2.27 8.44
N ILE A 184 -19.14 -1.88 8.50
CA ILE A 184 -18.67 -0.51 8.21
C ILE A 184 -17.92 -0.53 6.89
N VAL A 185 -18.16 0.47 6.04
CA VAL A 185 -17.39 0.76 4.84
C VAL A 185 -16.68 2.09 5.02
N ILE A 186 -15.36 2.07 4.87
CA ILE A 186 -14.49 3.25 4.87
C ILE A 186 -13.91 3.38 3.44
N PRO A 187 -14.52 4.18 2.55
CA PRO A 187 -14.10 4.27 1.16
C PRO A 187 -12.72 4.91 1.01
N ASP A 188 -12.14 4.84 -0.20
CA ASP A 188 -10.94 5.62 -0.51
C ASP A 188 -11.21 7.12 -0.33
N GLY A 189 -10.20 7.87 0.11
CA GLY A 189 -10.37 9.29 0.47
C GLY A 189 -11.18 9.52 1.75
N CYS A 190 -11.36 8.50 2.58
CA CYS A 190 -11.91 8.62 3.94
C CYS A 190 -10.86 8.24 4.97
N ILE A 191 -10.66 9.10 5.98
CA ILE A 191 -9.76 8.86 7.10
C ILE A 191 -10.58 8.90 8.38
N VAL A 192 -10.47 7.85 9.19
CA VAL A 192 -11.19 7.73 10.45
C VAL A 192 -10.20 7.61 11.61
N SER A 193 -10.35 8.48 12.60
CA SER A 193 -9.60 8.46 13.85
C SER A 193 -10.46 7.88 14.96
N GLY A 194 -9.93 6.89 15.69
CA GLY A 194 -10.62 6.30 16.84
C GLY A 194 -10.44 4.79 16.99
N GLN A 195 -11.26 4.22 17.88
CA GLN A 195 -11.28 2.80 18.20
C GLN A 195 -12.51 2.12 17.60
N PHE A 196 -12.35 0.87 17.14
CA PHE A 196 -13.43 0.00 16.70
C PHE A 196 -13.48 -1.27 17.54
N VAL A 197 -14.66 -1.60 18.05
CA VAL A 197 -14.93 -2.84 18.80
C VAL A 197 -16.01 -3.61 18.04
N LEU A 198 -15.59 -4.65 17.34
CA LEU A 198 -16.48 -5.50 16.56
C LEU A 198 -16.95 -6.66 17.44
N ASN A 199 -18.27 -6.87 17.53
CA ASN A 199 -18.82 -8.13 18.03
C ASN A 199 -18.64 -9.23 16.97
N ASN A 200 -19.31 -10.38 17.12
CA ASN A 200 -19.19 -11.49 16.15
C ASN A 200 -19.78 -11.13 14.77
N ASP A 201 -19.26 -11.77 13.73
CA ASP A 201 -19.78 -11.68 12.35
C ASP A 201 -19.78 -10.25 11.74
N CYS A 202 -18.96 -9.35 12.29
CA CYS A 202 -18.88 -7.96 11.85
C CYS A 202 -17.88 -7.76 10.71
N LYS A 203 -18.02 -6.68 9.94
CA LYS A 203 -17.09 -6.36 8.84
C LYS A 203 -16.64 -4.90 8.85
N ILE A 204 -15.36 -4.65 8.53
CA ILE A 204 -14.87 -3.34 8.09
C ILE A 204 -14.26 -3.50 6.70
N LEU A 205 -14.78 -2.77 5.71
CA LEU A 205 -14.40 -2.90 4.29
C LEU A 205 -14.01 -1.54 3.71
N GLY A 206 -13.21 -1.54 2.64
CA GLY A 206 -12.98 -0.36 1.81
C GLY A 206 -11.50 -0.09 1.56
N ARG A 207 -11.14 1.17 1.34
CA ARG A 207 -9.76 1.61 1.02
C ARG A 207 -9.30 2.81 1.85
N GLY A 208 -10.12 3.23 2.81
CA GLY A 208 -9.79 4.34 3.69
C GLY A 208 -8.74 3.99 4.74
N ILE A 209 -8.38 5.01 5.50
CA ILE A 209 -7.34 4.95 6.53
C ILE A 209 -7.99 4.98 7.91
N ILE A 210 -7.63 4.05 8.79
CA ILE A 210 -7.85 4.15 10.22
C ILE A 210 -6.56 4.61 10.87
N THR A 211 -6.59 5.74 11.57
CA THR A 211 -5.39 6.32 12.21
C THR A 211 -5.63 6.60 13.68
N ASN A 212 -4.58 6.56 14.49
CA ASN A 212 -4.58 7.16 15.82
C ASN A 212 -3.32 8.01 16.05
N VAL A 213 -2.87 8.69 14.99
CA VAL A 213 -1.72 9.65 14.99
C VAL A 213 -1.76 10.66 16.14
N ASN A 214 -2.95 11.04 16.62
CA ASN A 214 -3.13 12.03 17.69
C ASN A 214 -3.25 11.42 19.10
N TYR A 215 -3.17 10.08 19.23
CA TYR A 215 -3.33 9.41 20.51
C TYR A 215 -1.96 9.17 21.14
N ALA A 216 -1.84 9.50 22.43
CA ALA A 216 -0.64 9.23 23.20
C ALA A 216 -0.41 7.71 23.33
N TRP A 217 0.85 7.29 23.20
CA TRP A 217 1.26 5.92 23.46
C TRP A 217 0.89 5.50 24.88
N GLY A 218 0.46 4.25 25.05
CA GLY A 218 0.06 3.73 26.35
C GLY A 218 -1.34 4.15 26.80
N SER A 219 -2.14 4.81 25.94
CA SER A 219 -3.55 5.16 26.21
C SER A 219 -4.49 3.94 26.40
N GLY A 220 -3.95 2.72 26.31
CA GLY A 220 -4.59 1.52 26.87
C GLY A 220 -5.69 0.89 26.03
N LYS A 221 -5.86 1.30 24.77
CA LYS A 221 -6.94 0.83 23.89
C LYS A 221 -6.41 0.38 22.52
N PRO A 222 -6.67 -0.86 22.08
CA PRO A 222 -6.33 -1.28 20.73
C PRO A 222 -7.16 -0.49 19.70
N ILE A 223 -6.59 -0.18 18.53
CA ILE A 223 -7.32 0.49 17.44
C ILE A 223 -8.53 -0.36 17.05
N ILE A 224 -8.35 -1.69 16.92
CA ILE A 224 -9.44 -2.60 16.56
C ILE A 224 -9.46 -3.81 17.50
N SER A 225 -10.59 -4.02 18.15
CA SER A 225 -10.95 -5.26 18.85
C SER A 225 -12.02 -5.97 18.03
N TYR A 226 -12.00 -7.30 17.95
CA TYR A 226 -12.98 -8.03 17.14
C TYR A 226 -13.35 -9.40 17.72
N GLY A 227 -14.64 -9.72 17.57
CA GLY A 227 -15.21 -11.02 17.88
C GLY A 227 -15.01 -12.05 16.78
N ALA A 228 -15.50 -13.27 17.01
CA ALA A 228 -15.40 -14.38 16.08
C ALA A 228 -16.04 -14.07 14.72
N ASN A 229 -15.52 -14.67 13.65
CA ASN A 229 -16.00 -14.52 12.27
C ASN A 229 -16.04 -13.07 11.73
N SER A 230 -15.38 -12.13 12.42
CA SER A 230 -15.27 -10.76 11.94
C SER A 230 -14.20 -10.62 10.86
N ARG A 231 -14.40 -9.68 9.94
CA ARG A 231 -13.50 -9.46 8.80
C ARG A 231 -13.14 -7.99 8.64
N ILE A 232 -11.86 -7.71 8.47
CA ILE A 232 -11.36 -6.40 8.03
C ILE A 232 -10.76 -6.61 6.65
N SER A 233 -11.07 -5.75 5.68
CA SER A 233 -10.61 -5.91 4.29
C SER A 233 -10.39 -4.57 3.61
N GLY A 234 -9.18 -4.37 3.10
CA GLY A 234 -8.77 -3.28 2.24
C GLY A 234 -8.41 -1.97 2.94
N ILE A 235 -8.64 -1.90 4.25
CA ILE A 235 -8.32 -0.74 5.08
C ILE A 235 -6.82 -0.62 5.33
N THR A 236 -6.33 0.62 5.28
CA THR A 236 -5.02 1.02 5.75
C THR A 236 -5.08 1.41 7.22
N ILE A 237 -4.25 0.83 8.07
CA ILE A 237 -4.14 1.22 9.49
C ILE A 237 -2.83 1.98 9.70
N VAL A 238 -2.83 3.05 10.49
CA VAL A 238 -1.63 3.87 10.76
C VAL A 238 -1.61 4.29 12.23
N ASP A 239 -0.40 4.38 12.81
CA ASP A 239 -0.13 4.91 14.15
C ASP A 239 -1.02 4.38 15.28
N SER A 240 -0.70 3.17 15.79
CA SER A 240 -1.37 2.56 16.94
C SER A 240 -0.71 2.96 18.27
N PRO A 241 -1.44 3.60 19.21
CA PRO A 241 -0.91 3.99 20.52
C PRO A 241 -0.74 2.81 21.50
N GLY A 242 -0.90 1.56 21.05
CA GLY A 242 -0.79 0.34 21.84
C GLY A 242 -0.86 -0.92 20.98
N SER A 243 -1.25 -2.07 21.56
CA SER A 243 -1.50 -3.30 20.79
C SER A 243 -2.51 -3.02 19.67
N MET A 244 -2.16 -3.31 18.42
CA MET A 244 -2.99 -2.95 17.26
C MET A 244 -4.32 -3.69 17.25
N SER A 245 -4.28 -4.94 17.71
CA SER A 245 -5.41 -5.84 17.82
C SER A 245 -5.31 -6.69 19.07
N ARG A 246 -6.44 -6.92 19.75
CA ARG A 246 -6.58 -7.97 20.77
C ARG A 246 -7.59 -8.99 20.24
N CYS A 247 -7.22 -10.27 20.20
CA CYS A 247 -8.14 -11.31 19.78
C CYS A 247 -8.04 -12.62 20.56
N GLY A 248 -9.17 -13.35 20.59
CA GLY A 248 -9.26 -14.77 20.91
C GLY A 248 -9.30 -15.70 19.68
N SER A 249 -8.98 -15.21 18.46
CA SER A 249 -8.90 -15.96 17.19
C SER A 249 -8.04 -15.24 16.12
N PRO A 250 -7.45 -15.94 15.14
CA PRO A 250 -6.44 -15.37 14.25
C PRO A 250 -7.00 -14.30 13.28
N ILE A 251 -6.32 -13.14 13.21
CA ILE A 251 -6.45 -12.14 12.14
C ILE A 251 -5.64 -12.60 10.92
N ILE A 252 -6.09 -12.23 9.73
CA ILE A 252 -5.28 -12.31 8.51
C ILE A 252 -5.08 -10.87 8.00
N ALA A 253 -3.87 -10.36 8.20
CA ALA A 253 -3.43 -9.05 7.77
C ALA A 253 -2.17 -9.22 6.92
N ARG A 254 -2.15 -8.65 5.71
CA ARG A 254 -0.92 -8.61 4.90
C ARG A 254 -0.17 -7.34 5.28
N SER A 255 0.95 -7.51 5.97
CA SER A 255 1.92 -6.44 6.24
C SER A 255 2.45 -5.92 4.91
N ILE A 256 2.38 -4.60 4.69
CA ILE A 256 3.02 -3.94 3.54
C ILE A 256 4.46 -3.50 3.91
N GLY A 257 4.79 -3.54 5.20
CA GLY A 257 6.12 -3.34 5.73
C GLY A 257 6.11 -3.47 7.25
N SER A 258 6.85 -4.43 7.79
CA SER A 258 7.17 -4.52 9.22
C SER A 258 8.66 -4.78 9.32
N LYS A 259 9.42 -3.84 9.87
CA LYS A 259 10.84 -4.05 10.20
C LYS A 259 10.97 -4.10 11.72
N TYR A 260 11.69 -5.13 12.18
CA TYR A 260 11.99 -5.51 13.57
C TYR A 260 10.90 -6.32 14.31
N SER A 261 11.32 -7.49 14.82
CA SER A 261 10.60 -8.35 15.75
C SER A 261 11.60 -8.78 16.83
N VAL A 262 11.41 -8.32 18.06
CA VAL A 262 12.10 -8.88 19.22
C VAL A 262 11.16 -8.79 20.40
N GLY A 263 10.71 -9.95 20.90
CA GLY A 263 9.95 -10.06 22.14
C GLY A 263 8.51 -9.53 22.06
N GLU A 264 7.64 -10.10 22.88
CA GLU A 264 6.29 -9.58 23.12
C GLU A 264 6.35 -8.09 23.49
N ILE A 265 5.42 -7.29 22.95
CA ILE A 265 5.28 -5.82 23.06
C ILE A 265 5.94 -5.09 21.88
N ILE A 266 5.16 -4.88 20.81
CA ILE A 266 5.64 -4.30 19.56
C ILE A 266 5.24 -2.81 19.44
N PRO A 267 6.20 -1.88 19.29
CA PRO A 267 5.93 -0.54 18.76
C PRO A 267 5.91 -0.63 17.21
N MET A 268 4.73 -0.77 16.60
CA MET A 268 4.65 -0.92 15.14
C MET A 268 4.22 0.36 14.44
N VAL A 269 5.00 0.79 13.43
CA VAL A 269 4.39 1.35 12.23
C VAL A 269 3.77 0.19 11.50
N SER A 270 2.46 0.26 11.28
CA SER A 270 1.70 -0.88 10.81
C SER A 270 0.77 -0.50 9.69
N ILE A 271 1.37 -0.20 8.55
CA ILE A 271 0.62 -0.09 7.29
C ILE A 271 0.24 -1.50 6.87
N PHE A 272 -0.99 -1.88 7.19
CA PHE A 272 -1.63 -3.09 6.69
C PHE A 272 -2.60 -2.73 5.59
N THR A 273 -2.70 -3.55 4.54
CA THR A 273 -3.94 -3.64 3.77
C THR A 273 -4.52 -5.02 4.05
N ALA A 274 -5.67 -5.07 4.70
CA ALA A 274 -6.26 -6.36 5.07
C ALA A 274 -6.77 -7.08 3.80
N LEU A 275 -6.26 -8.27 3.49
CA LEU A 275 -6.75 -9.06 2.36
C LEU A 275 -7.56 -10.25 2.87
N ARG A 276 -8.73 -10.44 2.26
CA ARG A 276 -9.67 -11.54 2.49
C ARG A 276 -8.97 -12.90 2.66
N THR A 277 -9.51 -13.73 3.55
CA THR A 277 -9.27 -15.19 3.54
C THR A 277 -10.48 -15.90 4.10
N ASP A 278 -11.04 -16.79 3.30
CA ASP A 278 -11.99 -17.80 3.74
C ASP A 278 -11.15 -19.04 4.06
N GLY A 279 -11.15 -19.50 5.32
CA GLY A 279 -10.48 -20.73 5.75
C GLY A 279 -8.96 -20.61 5.99
N CYS A 280 -8.59 -20.78 7.26
CA CYS A 280 -7.29 -21.27 7.76
C CYS A 280 -5.96 -20.61 7.28
N THR A 281 -5.34 -19.90 8.23
CA THR A 281 -3.88 -19.73 8.45
C THR A 281 -3.05 -19.03 7.36
N ILE A 282 -2.58 -17.80 7.63
CA ILE A 282 -1.39 -17.26 6.95
C ILE A 282 -0.46 -16.55 7.94
N ALA A 283 0.81 -16.94 7.83
CA ALA A 283 1.99 -16.47 8.52
C ALA A 283 2.28 -14.98 8.29
N LEU A 284 2.83 -14.34 9.33
CA LEU A 284 3.64 -13.13 9.22
C LEU A 284 4.86 -13.45 8.32
N SER A 285 4.73 -13.24 7.02
CA SER A 285 5.86 -13.28 6.10
C SER A 285 6.68 -12.01 6.30
N VAL A 286 7.71 -12.09 7.15
CA VAL A 286 8.86 -11.20 7.11
C VAL A 286 9.52 -11.40 5.74
N ALA A 287 9.43 -10.42 4.85
CA ALA A 287 10.18 -10.45 3.61
C ALA A 287 11.67 -10.21 3.93
N GLY A 288 12.42 -11.31 4.12
CA GLY A 288 13.86 -11.35 3.97
C GLY A 288 14.70 -10.79 5.11
N MET A 289 14.80 -11.54 6.21
CA MET A 289 16.07 -11.69 6.92
C MET A 289 16.46 -13.16 6.85
N THR A 290 17.20 -13.52 5.80
CA THR A 290 18.09 -14.69 5.83
C THR A 290 19.49 -14.15 5.61
N ALA A 291 20.40 -14.49 6.52
CA ALA A 291 21.79 -14.66 6.14
C ALA A 291 21.88 -15.78 5.09
#